data_AF-A0A0G3GTL0-F1
#
_entry.id   AF-A0A0G3GTL0-F1
#
_cell.length_a   1.000
_cell.length_b   1.000
_cell.length_c   1.000
_cell.angle_alpha   90.00
_cell.angle_beta   90.00
_cell.angle_gamma   90.00
#
_symmetry.space_group_name_H-M   'P 1'
#
loop_
_entity.id
_entity.type
_entity.pdbx_description
1 polymer ?
#
loop_
_entity_poly.entity_id
_entity_poly.type
_entity_poly.pdbx_seq_one_letter_code
_entity_poly.pdbx_strand_id
1 'polypeptide(L)'
;MVTYILLGVCAVSMIANLALLISTKDDATRAVLADMVFYLMLAFYIGWAILNDTSIVYEVLLLGALLGLLSTVSVSRILSKGRR
;
A
#
# COMPACT_ATOMS: atom_id res chain seq x y z
N MET A 1 -13.41 -10.29 16.94
CA MET A 1 -13.39 -11.40 15.96
C MET A 1 -13.22 -10.90 14.54
N VAL A 2 -14.09 -10.01 14.05
CA VAL A 2 -14.04 -9.48 12.66
C VAL A 2 -12.70 -8.79 12.33
N THR A 3 -12.14 -8.02 13.25
CA THR A 3 -10.86 -7.31 13.05
C THR A 3 -9.67 -8.24 12.79
N TYR A 4 -9.64 -9.42 13.44
CA TYR A 4 -8.58 -10.41 13.20
C TYR A 4 -8.70 -11.06 11.82
N ILE A 5 -9.92 -11.25 11.32
CA ILE A 5 -10.16 -11.74 9.96
C ILE A 5 -9.66 -10.70 8.95
N LEU A 6 -9.96 -9.41 9.16
CA LEU A 6 -9.46 -8.32 8.33
C LEU A 6 -7.93 -8.31 8.29
N LEU A 7 -7.26 -8.40 9.44
CA LEU A 7 -5.79 -8.45 9.50
C LEU A 7 -5.22 -9.67 8.76
N GLY A 8 -5.84 -10.84 8.92
CA GLY A 8 -5.44 -12.05 8.20
C GLY A 8 -5.57 -11.91 6.68
N VAL A 9 -6.68 -11.39 6.18
CA VAL A 9 -6.91 -11.16 4.76
C VAL A 9 -5.93 -10.12 4.19
N CYS A 10 -5.71 -9.02 4.90
CA CYS A 10 -4.72 -8.01 4.51
C CYS A 10 -3.30 -8.59 4.44
N ALA A 11 -2.90 -9.39 5.44
CA ALA A 11 -1.59 -10.02 5.46
C ALA A 11 -1.39 -11.00 4.29
N VAL A 12 -2.37 -11.89 4.05
CA VAL A 12 -2.32 -12.85 2.93
C VAL A 12 -2.27 -12.11 1.58
N SER A 13 -3.10 -11.08 1.41
CA SER A 13 -3.11 -10.26 0.19
C SER A 13 -1.78 -9.53 -0.02
N MET A 14 -1.15 -9.03 1.05
CA MET A 14 0.13 -8.36 0.97
C MET A 14 1.26 -9.32 0.57
N ILE A 15 1.28 -10.54 1.12
CA ILE A 15 2.25 -11.59 0.73
C ILE A 15 2.03 -12.00 -0.73
N ALA A 16 0.79 -12.21 -1.15
CA ALA A 16 0.46 -12.55 -2.54
C ALA A 16 0.89 -11.45 -3.51
N ASN A 17 0.67 -10.17 -3.16
CA ASN A 17 1.10 -9.03 -3.96
C ASN A 17 2.63 -8.92 -4.03
N LEU A 18 3.34 -9.14 -2.92
CA LEU A 18 4.82 -9.19 -2.92
C LEU A 18 5.36 -10.32 -3.80
N ALA A 19 4.74 -11.50 -3.77
CA ALA A 19 5.12 -12.60 -4.64
C ALA A 19 4.92 -12.24 -6.12
N LEU A 20 3.81 -11.59 -6.45
CA LEU A 20 3.52 -11.12 -7.81
C LEU A 20 4.49 -10.01 -8.26
N LEU A 21 4.85 -9.09 -7.36
CA LEU A 21 5.82 -8.02 -7.61
C LEU A 21 7.19 -8.56 -7.99
N ILE A 22 7.66 -9.60 -7.29
CA ILE A 22 8.96 -10.24 -7.56
C ILE A 22 8.90 -11.07 -8.86
N SER A 23 7.76 -11.69 -9.15
CA SER A 23 7.59 -12.52 -10.35
C SER A 23 7.43 -11.71 -11.64
N THR A 24 6.95 -10.47 -11.55
CA THR A 24 6.63 -9.64 -12.71
C THR A 24 7.89 -8.97 -13.27
N LYS A 25 8.07 -9.00 -14.59
CA LYS A 25 9.21 -8.38 -15.29
C LYS A 25 8.94 -6.98 -15.84
N ASP A 26 7.68 -6.64 -16.06
CA ASP A 26 7.28 -5.34 -16.63
C ASP A 26 7.32 -4.22 -15.57
N ASP A 27 8.05 -3.14 -15.87
CA ASP A 27 8.26 -2.03 -14.93
C ASP A 27 6.98 -1.25 -14.64
N ALA A 28 6.06 -1.14 -15.61
CA ALA A 28 4.78 -0.48 -15.41
C ALA A 28 3.92 -1.25 -14.41
N THR A 29 3.82 -2.56 -14.59
CA THR A 29 3.08 -3.44 -13.68
C THR A 29 3.72 -3.46 -12.29
N ARG A 30 5.06 -3.52 -12.20
CA ARG A 30 5.77 -3.46 -10.92
C ARG A 30 5.52 -2.16 -10.15
N ALA A 31 5.41 -1.03 -10.84
CA ALA A 31 5.07 0.25 -10.21
C ALA A 31 3.69 0.20 -9.53
N VAL A 32 2.69 -0.32 -10.24
CA VAL A 32 1.31 -0.45 -9.70
C VAL A 32 1.29 -1.42 -8.51
N LEU A 33 1.96 -2.56 -8.63
CA LEU A 33 2.02 -3.56 -7.56
C LEU A 33 2.70 -3.01 -6.30
N ALA A 34 3.76 -2.20 -6.45
CA ALA A 34 4.43 -1.54 -5.34
C ALA A 34 3.49 -0.56 -4.61
N ASP A 35 2.71 0.23 -5.35
CA ASP A 35 1.70 1.12 -4.76
C ASP A 35 0.60 0.34 -4.03
N MET A 36 0.16 -0.80 -4.59
CA MET A 36 -0.80 -1.68 -3.91
C MET A 36 -0.25 -2.24 -2.58
N VAL A 37 1.05 -2.57 -2.50
CA VAL A 37 1.69 -2.99 -1.24
C VAL A 37 1.62 -1.85 -0.21
N PHE A 38 1.95 -0.62 -0.62
CA PHE A 38 1.95 0.53 0.28
C PHE A 38 0.55 0.80 0.87
N TYR A 39 -0.50 0.79 0.05
CA TYR A 39 -1.87 0.96 0.55
C TYR A 39 -2.36 -0.23 1.39
N LEU A 40 -1.92 -1.45 1.10
CA LEU A 40 -2.17 -2.62 1.96
C LEU A 40 -1.53 -2.47 3.34
N MET A 41 -0.34 -1.88 3.43
CA MET A 41 0.30 -1.57 4.71
C MET A 41 -0.51 -0.56 5.52
N LEU A 42 -1.04 0.49 4.87
CA LEU A 42 -1.94 1.45 5.54
C LEU A 42 -3.22 0.76 6.02
N ALA A 43 -3.86 -0.06 5.19
CA ALA A 43 -5.05 -0.82 5.58
C ALA A 43 -4.80 -1.76 6.77
N PHE A 44 -3.64 -2.44 6.77
CA PHE A 44 -3.22 -3.28 7.89
C PHE A 44 -3.00 -2.45 9.17
N TYR A 45 -2.38 -1.28 9.05
CA TYR A 45 -2.18 -0.37 10.18
C TYR A 45 -3.51 0.09 10.80
N ILE A 46 -4.53 0.43 9.99
CA ILE A 46 -5.88 0.75 10.50
C ILE A 46 -6.45 -0.43 11.27
N GLY A 47 -6.40 -1.62 10.68
CA GLY A 47 -6.90 -2.84 11.33
C GLY A 47 -6.23 -3.11 12.67
N TRP A 48 -4.93 -2.85 12.75
CA TRP A 48 -4.15 -3.00 13.98
C TRP A 48 -4.45 -1.92 15.01
N ALA A 49 -4.65 -0.68 14.57
CA ALA A 49 -4.99 0.46 15.42
C ALA A 49 -6.40 0.35 16.03
N ILE A 50 -7.31 -0.42 15.43
CA ILE A 50 -8.61 -0.73 16.06
C ILE A 50 -8.42 -1.63 17.30
N LEU A 51 -7.35 -2.43 17.34
CA LEU A 51 -7.04 -3.32 18.46
C LEU A 51 -6.13 -2.66 19.51
N ASN A 52 -5.47 -1.56 19.16
CA ASN A 52 -4.50 -0.88 20.00
C ASN A 52 -4.88 0.60 20.06
N ASP A 53 -5.27 1.08 21.24
CA ASP A 53 -5.62 2.49 21.40
C ASP A 53 -4.38 3.36 21.16
N THR A 54 -4.34 4.01 20.00
CA THR A 54 -3.31 4.98 19.63
C THR A 54 -3.97 6.30 19.25
N SER A 55 -3.40 7.41 19.68
CA SER A 55 -3.93 8.74 19.37
C SER A 55 -3.51 9.27 18.00
N ILE A 56 -2.57 8.62 17.32
CA ILE A 56 -1.89 9.13 16.12
C ILE A 56 -2.35 8.47 14.81
N VAL A 57 -3.46 7.72 14.86
CA VAL A 57 -3.91 6.87 13.74
C VAL A 57 -4.22 7.73 12.51
N TYR A 58 -4.98 8.80 12.69
CA TYR A 58 -5.48 9.61 11.59
C TYR A 58 -4.36 10.43 10.92
N GLU A 59 -3.38 10.87 11.70
CA GLU A 59 -2.20 11.60 11.25
C GLU A 59 -1.35 10.71 10.34
N VAL A 60 -1.09 9.47 10.76
CA VAL A 60 -0.33 8.50 9.98
C VAL A 60 -1.07 8.14 8.69
N LEU A 61 -2.40 7.99 8.74
CA LEU A 61 -3.20 7.67 7.56
C LEU A 61 -3.24 8.83 6.56
N LEU A 62 -3.43 10.05 7.04
CA LEU A 62 -3.51 11.23 6.19
C LEU A 62 -2.17 11.48 5.51
N LEU A 63 -1.07 11.47 6.27
CA LEU A 63 0.27 11.63 5.71
C LEU A 63 0.63 10.47 4.78
N GLY A 64 0.34 9.23 5.20
CA GLY A 64 0.57 8.04 4.40
C GLY A 64 -0.15 8.08 3.05
N ALA A 65 -1.45 8.36 3.05
CA ALA A 65 -2.24 8.42 1.82
C ALA A 65 -1.76 9.54 0.87
N LEU A 66 -1.45 10.74 1.41
CA LEU A 66 -0.91 11.83 0.60
C LEU A 66 0.43 11.47 -0.03
N LEU A 67 1.36 10.91 0.76
CA LEU A 67 2.67 10.50 0.26
C LEU A 67 2.56 9.33 -0.73
N GLY A 68 1.61 8.41 -0.53
CA GLY A 68 1.30 7.32 -1.45
C GLY A 68 0.88 7.86 -2.83
N LEU A 69 -0.07 8.81 -2.86
CA LEU A 69 -0.50 9.45 -4.11
C LEU A 69 0.65 10.16 -4.83
N LEU A 70 1.50 10.88 -4.08
CA LEU A 70 2.67 11.56 -4.64
C LEU A 70 3.69 10.56 -5.21
N SER A 71 3.87 9.41 -4.56
CA SER A 71 4.70 8.31 -5.06
C SER A 71 4.21 7.82 -6.42
N THR A 72 2.92 7.49 -6.54
CA THR A 72 2.32 7.01 -7.80
C THR A 72 2.50 8.00 -8.95
N VAL A 73 2.23 9.29 -8.71
CA VAL A 73 2.39 10.35 -9.73
C VAL A 73 3.85 10.57 -10.10
N SER A 74 4.77 10.37 -9.16
CA SER A 74 6.20 10.50 -9.43
C SER A 74 6.71 9.35 -10.29
N VAL A 75 6.34 8.11 -9.95
CA VAL A 75 6.73 6.91 -10.71
C VAL A 75 6.11 6.91 -12.11
N SER A 76 4.84 7.33 -12.26
CA SER A 76 4.20 7.42 -13.58
C SER A 76 4.90 8.43 -14.50
N ARG A 77 5.36 9.57 -13.97
CA ARG A 77 6.14 10.55 -14.74
C ARG A 77 7.52 10.05 -15.14
N ILE A 78 8.18 9.30 -14.26
CA ILE A 78 9.47 8.65 -14.57
C ILE A 78 9.28 7.65 -15.71
N LEU A 79 8.23 6.82 -15.62
CA LEU A 79 7.91 5.81 -16.62
C LEU A 79 7.52 6.43 -17.97
N SER A 80 6.72 7.51 -17.96
CA SER A 80 6.35 8.24 -19.19
C SER A 80 7.50 9.10 -19.76
N LYS A 81 8.65 9.13 -19.08
CA LYS A 81 9.80 10.01 -19.40
C LYS A 81 9.39 11.49 -19.48
N GLY A 82 8.41 11.89 -18.68
CA GLY A 82 7.88 13.25 -18.67
C GLY A 82 7.03 13.64 -19.89
N ARG A 83 6.73 12.70 -20.80
CA ARG A 83 5.74 12.94 -21.87
C ARG A 83 4.34 12.89 -21.27
N ARG A 84 3.55 13.92 -21.58
CA ARG A 84 2.14 14.06 -21.19
C ARG A 84 1.27 13.18 -22.07
#